data_AF-A0A357XSX8-F1
#
_entry.id   AF-A0A357XSX8-F1
#
_cell.length_a   1.000
_cell.length_b   1.000
_cell.length_c   1.000
_cell.angle_alpha   90.00
_cell.angle_beta   90.00
_cell.angle_gamma   90.00
#
_symmetry.space_group_name_H-M   'P 1'
#
loop_
_entity.id
_entity.type
_entity.pdbx_description
1 polymer ?
#
loop_
_entity_poly.entity_id
_entity_poly.type
_entity_poly.pdbx_seq_one_letter_code
_entity_poly.pdbx_strand_id
1 'polypeptide(L)'
;MIVVYCPSCGSKLNAKEELIGQTRSCPKCREPVLIQPEAASAASASPATGTVEGGITAIDFGGTLDTFEDHRPNGLSFSNRYFVLGPDRIIASWETGKGWMLNIGSGFAPAKKNAAAIPDQGTFVLVELVFGETPAGKGPIGLRFFKIIKRGALTALYRDESEILNTIECPGSLTKPQKTALMLHFQRTFMQTFFDMTPAIFEFLTDDDVTAHSVGVG
;
A
#
# COMPACT_ATOMS: atom_id res chain seq x y z
N MET A 1 10.93 13.03 31.44
CA MET A 1 9.68 13.25 30.67
C MET A 1 9.81 12.46 29.39
N ILE A 2 8.88 11.55 29.12
CA ILE A 2 8.83 10.77 27.89
C ILE A 2 7.89 11.41 26.89
N VAL A 3 8.28 11.35 25.62
CA VAL A 3 7.48 11.85 24.51
C VAL A 3 6.69 10.67 23.96
N VAL A 4 5.37 10.77 24.06
CA VAL A 4 4.44 9.74 23.58
C VAL A 4 3.59 10.35 22.49
N TYR A 5 3.46 9.66 21.37
CA TYR A 5 2.60 10.11 20.28
C TYR A 5 1.24 9.45 20.41
N CYS A 6 0.16 10.24 20.32
CA CYS A 6 -1.18 9.68 20.29
C CYS A 6 -1.37 8.89 18.98
N PRO A 7 -1.77 7.62 19.02
CA PRO A 7 -1.93 6.79 17.81
C PRO A 7 -3.08 7.28 16.91
N SER A 8 -4.07 7.98 17.47
CA SER A 8 -5.26 8.39 16.71
C SER A 8 -5.14 9.76 16.05
N CYS A 9 -4.39 10.70 16.66
CA CYS A 9 -4.24 12.06 16.11
C CYS A 9 -2.80 12.47 15.85
N GLY A 10 -1.81 11.61 16.13
CA GLY A 10 -0.39 11.88 15.94
C GLY A 10 0.16 13.02 16.81
N SER A 11 -0.62 13.52 17.78
CA SER A 11 -0.20 14.65 18.59
C SER A 11 0.88 14.22 19.58
N LYS A 12 1.91 15.06 19.71
CA LYS A 12 2.99 14.90 20.68
C LYS A 12 2.46 15.16 22.09
N LEU A 13 2.42 14.13 22.94
CA LEU A 13 2.15 14.25 24.37
C LEU A 13 3.47 14.14 25.13
N ASN A 14 3.74 15.11 26.00
CA ASN A 14 4.82 15.00 26.95
C ASN A 14 4.23 14.44 28.24
N ALA A 15 4.61 13.21 28.60
CA ALA A 15 4.17 12.55 29.82
C ALA A 15 5.34 12.37 30.78
N LYS A 16 5.06 12.34 32.08
CA LYS A 16 6.06 11.94 33.08
C LYS A 16 6.28 10.43 33.02
N GLU A 17 7.50 10.00 33.28
CA GLU A 17 7.89 8.58 33.29
C GLU A 17 7.12 7.78 34.37
N GLU A 18 6.65 8.46 35.42
CA GLU A 18 5.80 7.87 36.46
C GLU A 18 4.41 7.41 35.94
N LEU A 19 4.03 7.78 34.72
CA LEU A 19 2.76 7.43 34.09
C LEU A 19 2.90 6.32 33.04
N ILE A 20 4.07 5.69 32.95
CA ILE A 20 4.31 4.51 32.14
C ILE A 20 3.39 3.36 32.60
N GLY A 21 2.64 2.79 31.65
CA GLY A 21 1.66 1.72 31.87
C GLY A 21 0.22 2.21 32.09
N GLN A 22 -0.03 3.53 32.17
CA GLN A 22 -1.39 4.06 32.33
C GLN A 22 -2.01 4.54 31.01
N THR A 23 -3.31 4.27 30.87
CA THR A 23 -4.14 4.78 29.78
C THR A 23 -4.65 6.17 30.12
N ARG A 24 -4.38 7.15 29.25
CA ARG A 24 -4.80 8.54 29.39
C ARG A 24 -5.47 9.04 28.13
N SER A 25 -6.56 9.78 28.29
CA SER A 25 -7.23 10.43 27.17
C SER A 25 -6.35 11.52 26.59
N CYS A 26 -6.17 11.50 25.27
CA CYS A 26 -5.45 12.55 24.55
C CYS A 26 -6.19 13.90 24.71
N PRO A 27 -5.50 15.00 25.06
CA PRO A 27 -6.16 16.30 25.20
C PRO A 27 -6.70 16.87 23.88
N LYS A 28 -6.28 16.33 22.72
CA LYS A 28 -6.72 16.77 21.39
C LYS A 28 -7.87 15.97 20.80
N CYS A 29 -7.87 14.66 20.95
CA CYS A 29 -8.92 13.79 20.39
C CYS A 29 -9.74 13.04 21.44
N ARG A 30 -9.41 13.18 22.74
CA ARG A 30 -10.01 12.46 23.89
C ARG A 30 -9.89 10.92 23.86
N GLU A 31 -9.32 10.37 22.81
CA GLU A 31 -9.05 8.94 22.67
C GLU A 31 -8.09 8.42 23.76
N PRO A 32 -8.31 7.23 24.34
CA PRO A 32 -7.38 6.60 25.28
C PRO A 32 -6.04 6.26 24.62
N VAL A 33 -4.95 6.81 25.17
CA VAL A 33 -3.56 6.58 24.77
C VAL A 33 -2.83 5.87 25.90
N LEU A 34 -2.25 4.71 25.62
CA LEU A 34 -1.44 3.96 26.56
C LEU A 34 0.02 4.40 26.46
N ILE A 35 0.62 4.76 27.60
CA ILE A 35 1.98 5.29 27.68
C ILE A 35 2.95 4.14 27.94
N GLN A 36 3.81 3.76 26.98
CA GLN A 36 4.83 2.73 27.16
C GLN A 36 6.24 3.33 27.30
N PRO A 37 7.17 2.69 28.06
CA PRO A 37 8.55 3.10 28.10
C PRO A 37 9.27 2.65 26.82
N GLU A 38 10.13 3.50 26.30
CA GLU A 38 10.94 3.19 25.12
C GLU A 38 12.18 2.38 25.55
N ALA A 39 12.11 1.03 25.51
CA ALA A 39 13.28 0.15 25.33
C ALA A 39 12.92 -1.35 25.16
N ALA A 40 13.65 -1.97 24.22
CA ALA A 40 14.04 -3.39 24.16
C ALA A 40 12.97 -4.44 23.78
N SER A 41 12.83 -4.66 22.46
CA SER A 41 12.39 -5.94 21.91
C SER A 41 13.58 -6.91 21.86
N ALA A 42 13.62 -7.88 22.77
CA ALA A 42 14.48 -9.06 22.67
C ALA A 42 13.87 -10.28 23.40
N ALA A 43 13.97 -11.42 22.72
CA ALA A 43 13.92 -12.81 23.21
C ALA A 43 12.55 -13.50 23.39
N SER A 44 12.31 -14.49 22.54
CA SER A 44 11.75 -15.81 22.88
C SER A 44 12.19 -16.78 21.76
N ALA A 45 13.30 -17.50 21.92
CA ALA A 45 13.39 -18.83 22.53
C ALA A 45 12.64 -19.94 21.74
N SER A 46 13.42 -20.73 21.00
CA SER A 46 13.13 -22.11 20.53
C SER A 46 12.96 -23.05 21.75
N PRO A 47 12.29 -24.24 21.67
CA PRO A 47 12.81 -25.39 20.90
C PRO A 47 11.75 -26.37 20.33
N ALA A 48 12.14 -27.20 19.34
CA ALA A 48 12.03 -28.67 19.37
C ALA A 48 12.28 -29.33 17.99
N THR A 49 13.48 -29.92 17.90
CA THR A 49 13.87 -31.22 17.32
C THR A 49 12.81 -32.13 16.68
N GLY A 50 13.11 -32.65 15.48
CA GLY A 50 12.49 -33.88 14.97
C GLY A 50 12.78 -34.25 13.50
N THR A 51 13.92 -34.93 13.28
CA THR A 51 14.14 -35.98 12.25
C THR A 51 14.23 -35.58 10.77
N VAL A 52 15.46 -35.69 10.26
CA VAL A 52 15.84 -35.66 8.84
C VAL A 52 16.02 -37.08 8.31
N GLU A 53 15.13 -37.54 7.42
CA GLU A 53 15.44 -38.64 6.50
C GLU A 53 14.69 -38.45 5.17
N GLY A 54 15.45 -38.33 4.08
CA GLY A 54 15.06 -38.80 2.75
C GLY A 54 14.46 -37.77 1.80
N GLY A 55 15.17 -37.51 0.70
CA GLY A 55 14.53 -37.12 -0.56
C GLY A 55 14.99 -35.80 -1.18
N ILE A 56 16.20 -35.79 -1.72
CA ILE A 56 16.55 -34.88 -2.82
C ILE A 56 15.74 -35.32 -4.04
N THR A 57 14.68 -34.58 -4.37
CA THR A 57 14.03 -34.68 -5.69
C THR A 57 13.56 -33.30 -6.14
N ALA A 58 14.16 -32.88 -7.27
CA ALA A 58 13.62 -32.02 -8.31
C ALA A 58 12.88 -30.74 -7.87
N ILE A 59 13.57 -29.63 -8.06
CA ILE A 59 13.03 -28.32 -8.43
C ILE A 59 11.96 -28.52 -9.51
N ASP A 60 10.69 -28.42 -9.12
CA ASP A 60 9.53 -28.45 -10.02
C ASP A 60 9.29 -27.03 -10.56
N PHE A 61 9.84 -26.79 -11.75
CA PHE A 61 9.48 -25.67 -12.61
C PHE A 61 8.35 -26.17 -13.52
N GLY A 62 7.14 -26.28 -12.98
CA GLY A 62 6.04 -27.04 -13.59
C GLY A 62 4.66 -26.46 -13.31
N GLY A 63 4.45 -25.20 -13.71
CA GLY A 63 3.17 -24.53 -13.98
C GLY A 63 1.88 -25.13 -13.44
N THR A 64 1.26 -24.40 -12.51
CA THR A 64 -0.18 -24.16 -12.61
C THR A 64 -0.33 -22.83 -13.33
N LEU A 65 -0.99 -22.82 -14.49
CA LEU A 65 -1.68 -21.63 -14.97
C LEU A 65 -2.58 -21.21 -13.81
N ASP A 66 -2.13 -20.23 -13.03
CA ASP A 66 -2.94 -19.66 -11.96
C ASP A 66 -4.17 -19.10 -12.65
N THR A 67 -5.26 -19.82 -12.46
CA THR A 67 -6.60 -19.44 -12.87
C THR A 67 -6.74 -17.97 -12.53
N PHE A 68 -7.02 -17.15 -13.53
CA PHE A 68 -7.35 -15.73 -13.39
C PHE A 68 -8.66 -15.59 -12.61
N GLU A 69 -8.71 -16.09 -11.38
CA GLU A 69 -9.79 -15.81 -10.46
C GLU A 69 -9.82 -14.31 -10.26
N ASP A 70 -11.03 -13.81 -10.44
CA ASP A 70 -11.44 -12.44 -10.63
C ASP A 70 -11.13 -11.62 -9.37
N HIS A 71 -9.86 -11.34 -9.12
CA HIS A 71 -9.38 -10.51 -8.01
C HIS A 71 -9.69 -9.02 -8.23
N ARG A 72 -10.75 -8.72 -8.98
CA ARG A 72 -11.26 -7.38 -9.14
C ARG A 72 -11.77 -6.91 -7.78
N PRO A 73 -11.26 -5.79 -7.25
CA PRO A 73 -11.80 -5.26 -6.00
C PRO A 73 -13.27 -4.87 -6.23
N ASN A 74 -14.17 -5.45 -5.42
CA ASN A 74 -15.59 -5.08 -5.40
C ASN A 74 -15.85 -3.73 -4.71
N GLY A 75 -14.82 -3.14 -4.11
CA GLY A 75 -14.86 -1.84 -3.45
C GLY A 75 -13.46 -1.40 -3.01
N LEU A 76 -13.33 -0.11 -2.68
CA LEU A 76 -12.09 0.43 -2.13
C LEU A 76 -12.02 0.09 -0.64
N SER A 77 -11.05 -0.74 -0.26
CA SER A 77 -10.80 -1.07 1.13
C SER A 77 -10.10 0.09 1.84
N PHE A 78 -10.66 0.54 2.95
CA PHE A 78 -10.07 1.59 3.80
C PHE A 78 -8.70 1.20 4.39
N SER A 79 -8.37 -0.09 4.41
CA SER A 79 -7.06 -0.58 4.86
C SER A 79 -6.00 -0.53 3.76
N ASN A 80 -6.41 -0.51 2.49
CA ASN A 80 -5.50 -0.50 1.35
C ASN A 80 -5.31 0.92 0.83
N ARG A 81 -4.25 1.12 0.05
CA ARG A 81 -4.04 2.37 -0.68
C ARG A 81 -4.17 2.15 -2.17
N TYR A 82 -4.82 3.07 -2.85
CA TYR A 82 -5.06 2.98 -4.29
C TYR A 82 -4.41 4.15 -5.01
N PHE A 83 -3.77 3.86 -6.13
CA PHE A 83 -3.08 4.83 -6.97
C PHE A 83 -3.48 4.61 -8.42
N VAL A 84 -3.63 5.69 -9.19
CA VAL A 84 -3.79 5.62 -10.64
C VAL A 84 -2.51 6.12 -11.28
N LEU A 85 -1.83 5.24 -12.00
CA LEU A 85 -0.64 5.54 -12.77
C LEU A 85 -1.03 5.90 -14.21
N GLY A 86 -0.42 6.98 -14.71
CA GLY A 86 -0.34 7.29 -16.12
C GLY A 86 0.90 6.63 -16.76
N PRO A 87 1.37 7.12 -17.92
CA PRO A 87 2.54 6.54 -18.58
C PRO A 87 3.86 6.73 -17.82
N ASP A 88 4.03 7.86 -17.12
CA ASP A 88 5.29 8.26 -16.49
C ASP A 88 5.14 8.77 -15.04
N ARG A 89 3.91 8.89 -14.53
CA ARG A 89 3.63 9.50 -13.22
C ARG A 89 2.37 8.99 -12.57
N ILE A 90 2.25 9.19 -11.26
CA ILE A 90 0.98 9.01 -10.54
C ILE A 90 0.07 10.18 -10.86
N ILE A 91 -1.09 9.86 -11.43
CA ILE A 91 -2.16 10.80 -11.79
C ILE A 91 -3.09 11.03 -10.61
N ALA A 92 -3.40 9.97 -9.85
CA ALA A 92 -4.30 10.08 -8.71
C ALA A 92 -3.91 9.14 -7.57
N SER A 93 -4.29 9.51 -6.35
CA SER A 93 -4.22 8.67 -5.16
C SER A 93 -5.56 8.74 -4.44
N TRP A 94 -6.08 7.61 -3.96
CA TRP A 94 -7.27 7.60 -3.12
C TRP A 94 -6.89 7.75 -1.65
N GLU A 95 -7.61 8.62 -0.94
CA GLU A 95 -7.44 8.84 0.50
C GLU A 95 -8.79 8.68 1.20
N THR A 96 -8.85 7.80 2.20
CA THR A 96 -10.06 7.50 2.97
C THR A 96 -10.70 8.78 3.52
N GLY A 97 -11.94 9.05 3.12
CA GLY A 97 -12.72 10.21 3.56
C GLY A 97 -12.51 11.49 2.74
N LYS A 98 -11.50 11.58 1.87
CA LYS A 98 -11.32 12.68 0.91
C LYS A 98 -11.60 12.26 -0.54
N GLY A 99 -11.62 10.96 -0.79
CA GLY A 99 -11.82 10.38 -2.11
C GLY A 99 -10.57 10.47 -2.97
N TRP A 100 -10.76 10.57 -4.28
CA TRP A 100 -9.67 10.66 -5.25
C TRP A 100 -9.00 12.03 -5.24
N MET A 101 -7.68 12.03 -5.07
CA MET A 101 -6.82 13.20 -5.10
C MET A 101 -5.94 13.14 -6.36
N LEU A 102 -6.06 14.14 -7.22
CA LEU A 102 -5.29 14.27 -8.46
C LEU A 102 -3.96 14.96 -8.22
N ASN A 103 -2.94 14.49 -8.89
CA ASN A 103 -1.64 15.14 -8.95
C ASN A 103 -1.67 16.27 -9.99
N ILE A 104 -1.71 17.51 -9.51
CA ILE A 104 -1.72 18.73 -10.34
C ILE A 104 -0.32 19.35 -10.51
N GLY A 105 0.74 18.59 -10.21
CA GLY A 105 2.14 19.02 -10.30
C GLY A 105 2.63 19.82 -9.10
N SER A 106 1.81 20.71 -8.54
CA SER A 106 2.09 21.44 -7.29
C SER A 106 1.73 20.67 -6.02
N GLY A 107 1.05 19.53 -6.17
CA GLY A 107 0.59 18.69 -5.06
C GLY A 107 -0.63 17.85 -5.44
N PHE A 108 -1.27 17.30 -4.42
CA PHE A 108 -2.49 16.51 -4.55
C PHE A 108 -3.72 17.35 -4.21
N ALA A 109 -4.69 17.38 -5.11
CA ALA A 109 -5.92 18.16 -4.97
C ALA A 109 -7.16 17.29 -5.28
N PRO A 110 -8.31 17.53 -4.64
CA PRO A 110 -9.49 16.67 -4.81
C PRO A 110 -9.98 16.66 -6.26
N ALA A 111 -10.21 15.47 -6.81
CA ALA A 111 -10.64 15.24 -8.19
C ALA A 111 -11.95 15.96 -8.51
N LYS A 112 -12.90 15.94 -7.57
CA LYS A 112 -14.20 16.62 -7.67
C LYS A 112 -14.10 18.11 -8.00
N LYS A 113 -13.05 18.78 -7.52
CA LYS A 113 -12.83 20.23 -7.76
C LYS A 113 -11.90 20.52 -8.94
N ASN A 114 -11.19 19.51 -9.43
CA ASN A 114 -10.13 19.65 -10.44
C ASN A 114 -10.37 18.71 -11.64
N ALA A 115 -11.63 18.50 -12.03
CA ALA A 115 -11.97 17.58 -13.11
C ALA A 115 -11.30 17.92 -14.45
N ALA A 116 -11.01 19.21 -14.70
CA ALA A 116 -10.29 19.66 -15.90
C ALA A 116 -8.83 19.21 -15.96
N ALA A 117 -8.23 18.83 -14.82
CA ALA A 117 -6.86 18.30 -14.76
C ALA A 117 -6.80 16.79 -15.04
N ILE A 118 -7.95 16.14 -15.20
CA ILE A 118 -8.03 14.70 -15.46
C ILE A 118 -7.71 14.45 -16.94
N PRO A 119 -6.71 13.61 -17.25
CA PRO A 119 -6.46 13.18 -18.62
C PRO A 119 -7.66 12.42 -19.20
N ASP A 120 -8.09 12.78 -20.40
CA ASP A 120 -9.22 12.16 -21.09
C ASP A 120 -8.80 10.94 -21.94
N GLN A 121 -7.54 10.93 -22.39
CA GLN A 121 -6.90 9.83 -23.13
C GLN A 121 -5.65 9.32 -22.38
N GLY A 122 -5.41 8.02 -22.47
CA GLY A 122 -4.18 7.40 -21.99
C GLY A 122 -4.38 5.93 -21.63
N THR A 123 -3.26 5.23 -21.46
CA THR A 123 -3.27 3.92 -20.77
C THR A 123 -3.02 4.18 -19.31
N PHE A 124 -3.97 3.79 -18.47
CA PHE A 124 -3.86 3.97 -17.02
C PHE A 124 -3.80 2.61 -16.35
N VAL A 125 -3.09 2.56 -15.23
CA VAL A 125 -3.03 1.37 -14.39
C VAL A 125 -3.45 1.77 -12.99
N LEU A 126 -4.48 1.12 -12.47
CA LEU A 126 -4.83 1.19 -11.06
C LEU A 126 -3.92 0.24 -10.30
N VAL A 127 -3.27 0.76 -9.27
CA VAL A 127 -2.42 0.03 -8.37
C VAL A 127 -3.09 0.01 -7.01
N GLU A 128 -3.27 -1.18 -6.47
CA GLU A 128 -3.67 -1.41 -5.10
C GLU A 128 -2.46 -1.85 -4.29
N LEU A 129 -2.13 -1.08 -3.26
CA LEU A 129 -1.16 -1.44 -2.24
C LEU A 129 -1.93 -2.04 -1.06
N VAL A 130 -1.75 -3.34 -0.89
CA VAL A 130 -2.44 -4.12 0.13
C VAL A 130 -1.66 -4.04 1.43
N PHE A 131 -2.35 -3.69 2.52
CA PHE A 131 -1.78 -3.71 3.86
C PHE A 131 -2.33 -4.91 4.63
N GLY A 132 -1.46 -5.60 5.34
CA GLY A 132 -1.80 -6.74 6.19
C GLY A 132 -0.99 -6.73 7.48
N GLU A 133 -1.17 -7.78 8.29
CA GLU A 133 -0.35 -8.00 9.46
C GLU A 133 0.99 -8.61 9.03
N THR A 134 2.08 -7.96 9.41
CA THR A 134 3.46 -8.43 9.26
C THR A 134 4.03 -8.71 10.65
N PRO A 135 5.09 -9.52 10.80
CA PRO A 135 5.73 -9.74 12.09
C PRO A 135 6.25 -8.45 12.77
N ALA A 136 6.43 -7.36 12.01
CA ALA A 136 6.81 -6.04 12.52
C ALA A 136 5.61 -5.12 12.84
N GLY A 137 4.37 -5.59 12.65
CA GLY A 137 3.13 -4.83 12.81
C GLY A 137 2.32 -4.74 11.52
N LYS A 138 1.32 -3.84 11.46
CA LYS A 138 0.55 -3.63 10.23
C LYS A 138 1.41 -2.94 9.17
N GLY A 139 1.61 -3.59 8.03
CA GLY A 139 2.52 -3.13 6.99
C GLY A 139 2.03 -3.49 5.58
N PRO A 140 2.70 -2.98 4.55
CA PRO A 140 2.46 -3.43 3.18
C PRO A 140 2.78 -4.92 3.05
N ILE A 141 1.88 -5.67 2.43
CA ILE A 141 2.11 -7.10 2.14
C ILE A 141 2.29 -7.34 0.64
N GLY A 142 1.69 -6.51 -0.21
CA GLY A 142 1.78 -6.71 -1.64
C GLY A 142 1.16 -5.61 -2.48
N LEU A 143 1.33 -5.76 -3.78
CA LEU A 143 0.77 -4.89 -4.82
C LEU A 143 -0.12 -5.70 -5.75
N ARG A 144 -1.19 -5.07 -6.25
CA ARG A 144 -2.03 -5.58 -7.35
C ARG A 144 -2.17 -4.50 -8.41
N PHE A 145 -2.19 -4.93 -9.67
CA PHE A 145 -2.23 -4.02 -10.81
C PHE A 145 -3.41 -4.35 -11.70
N PHE A 146 -4.14 -3.31 -12.11
CA PHE A 146 -5.36 -3.43 -12.92
C PHE A 146 -5.32 -2.43 -14.06
N LYS A 147 -5.43 -2.91 -15.29
CA LYS A 147 -5.37 -2.04 -16.47
C LYS A 147 -6.72 -1.37 -16.71
N ILE A 148 -6.66 -0.07 -16.96
CA ILE A 148 -7.78 0.77 -17.35
C ILE A 148 -7.54 1.23 -18.79
N ILE A 149 -8.33 0.69 -19.72
CA ILE A 149 -8.21 0.92 -21.17
C ILE A 149 -9.39 1.72 -21.74
N LYS A 150 -10.46 1.88 -20.97
CA LYS A 150 -11.66 2.58 -21.41
C LYS A 150 -11.43 4.10 -21.53
N ARG A 151 -11.78 4.65 -22.70
CA ARG A 151 -11.72 6.09 -22.98
C ARG A 151 -12.59 6.86 -21.98
N GLY A 152 -12.03 7.91 -21.36
CA GLY A 152 -12.72 8.69 -20.34
C GLY A 152 -12.95 7.94 -19.02
N ALA A 153 -12.33 6.77 -18.79
CA ALA A 153 -12.47 6.03 -17.54
C ALA A 153 -12.14 6.87 -16.29
N LEU A 154 -11.13 7.75 -16.39
CA LEU A 154 -10.74 8.60 -15.27
C LEU A 154 -11.79 9.65 -14.88
N THR A 155 -12.81 9.88 -15.72
CA THR A 155 -13.96 10.71 -15.32
C THR A 155 -14.74 10.10 -14.15
N ALA A 156 -14.61 8.78 -13.94
CA ALA A 156 -15.16 8.12 -12.77
C ALA A 156 -14.58 8.71 -11.47
N LEU A 157 -13.31 9.12 -11.46
CA LEU A 157 -12.61 9.62 -10.25
C LEU A 157 -13.31 10.81 -9.58
N TYR A 158 -13.99 11.66 -10.36
CA TYR A 158 -14.69 12.83 -9.82
C TYR A 158 -16.19 12.60 -9.62
N ARG A 159 -16.75 11.53 -10.17
CA ARG A 159 -18.17 11.16 -9.99
C ARG A 159 -18.36 10.40 -8.70
N ASP A 160 -17.76 9.21 -8.64
CA ASP A 160 -17.89 8.27 -7.53
C ASP A 160 -16.55 7.57 -7.25
N GLU A 161 -16.30 7.27 -5.99
CA GLU A 161 -15.02 6.71 -5.57
C GLU A 161 -14.81 5.30 -6.12
N SER A 162 -15.87 4.50 -6.22
CA SER A 162 -15.82 3.09 -6.63
C SER A 162 -16.07 2.89 -8.13
N GLU A 163 -16.63 3.89 -8.83
CA GLU A 163 -16.95 3.79 -10.26
C GLU A 163 -15.71 3.51 -11.13
N ILE A 164 -14.52 3.90 -10.68
CA ILE A 164 -13.26 3.57 -11.37
C ILE A 164 -13.02 2.05 -11.43
N LEU A 165 -13.51 1.29 -10.45
CA LEU A 165 -13.35 -0.17 -10.41
C LEU A 165 -14.15 -0.84 -11.52
N ASN A 166 -15.27 -0.25 -11.94
CA ASN A 166 -16.08 -0.70 -13.08
C ASN A 166 -15.39 -0.46 -14.44
N THR A 167 -14.32 0.33 -14.47
CA THR A 167 -13.56 0.62 -15.69
C THR A 167 -12.35 -0.31 -15.90
N ILE A 168 -12.05 -1.15 -14.91
CA ILE A 168 -11.02 -2.19 -15.01
C ILE A 168 -11.46 -3.23 -16.05
N GLU A 169 -10.61 -3.55 -17.01
CA GLU A 169 -10.93 -4.56 -18.05
C GLU A 169 -10.08 -5.82 -17.91
N CYS A 170 -8.83 -5.68 -17.47
CA CYS A 170 -7.93 -6.82 -17.33
C CYS A 170 -6.86 -6.60 -16.25
N PRO A 171 -6.24 -7.68 -15.76
CA PRO A 171 -5.04 -7.61 -14.93
C PRO A 171 -3.99 -6.75 -15.63
N GLY A 172 -3.45 -5.78 -14.90
CA GLY A 172 -2.45 -4.85 -15.41
C GLY A 172 -1.05 -5.39 -15.24
N SER A 173 -0.11 -4.78 -15.97
CA SER A 173 1.32 -4.87 -15.68
C SER A 173 1.89 -3.47 -15.70
N LEU A 174 2.95 -3.25 -14.93
CA LEU A 174 3.63 -1.96 -14.89
C LEU A 174 4.74 -1.93 -15.93
N THR A 175 4.80 -0.83 -16.68
CA THR A 175 5.95 -0.53 -17.53
C THR A 175 7.12 0.00 -16.68
N LYS A 176 8.34 -0.06 -17.20
CA LYS A 176 9.54 0.53 -16.57
C LYS A 176 9.32 1.96 -16.03
N PRO A 177 8.83 2.94 -16.81
CA PRO A 177 8.61 4.29 -16.29
C PRO A 177 7.55 4.33 -15.17
N GLN A 178 6.54 3.46 -15.22
CA GLN A 178 5.54 3.34 -14.15
C GLN A 178 6.13 2.77 -12.86
N LYS A 179 6.99 1.75 -12.95
CA LYS A 179 7.72 1.20 -11.80
C LYS A 179 8.60 2.26 -11.16
N THR A 180 9.36 3.01 -11.96
CA THR A 180 10.19 4.12 -11.46
C THR A 180 9.35 5.19 -10.76
N ALA A 181 8.22 5.59 -11.35
CA ALA A 181 7.32 6.58 -10.76
C ALA A 181 6.74 6.11 -9.41
N LEU A 182 6.35 4.84 -9.32
CA LEU A 182 5.83 4.25 -8.09
C LEU A 182 6.91 4.15 -7.01
N MET A 183 8.12 3.72 -7.38
CA MET A 183 9.27 3.63 -6.48
C MET A 183 9.62 4.99 -5.88
N LEU A 184 9.73 6.05 -6.70
CA LEU A 184 10.00 7.41 -6.23
C LEU A 184 8.89 7.92 -5.29
N HIS A 185 7.64 7.58 -5.59
CA HIS A 185 6.52 7.94 -4.72
C HIS A 185 6.58 7.23 -3.37
N PHE A 186 6.85 5.92 -3.36
CA PHE A 186 6.96 5.15 -2.13
C PHE A 186 8.11 5.62 -1.25
N GLN A 187 9.27 5.89 -1.84
CA GLN A 187 10.41 6.47 -1.11
C GLN A 187 10.05 7.80 -0.43
N ARG A 188 9.26 8.65 -1.10
CA ARG A 188 8.83 9.94 -0.56
C ARG A 188 7.75 9.82 0.51
N THR A 189 6.81 8.88 0.36
CA THR A 189 5.63 8.75 1.21
C THR A 189 5.86 7.84 2.43
N PHE A 190 6.56 6.73 2.25
CA PHE A 190 6.71 5.68 3.27
C PHE A 190 8.14 5.52 3.80
N MET A 191 9.11 6.33 3.34
CA MET A 191 10.54 6.25 3.68
C MET A 191 11.18 4.89 3.29
N GLN A 192 12.43 4.62 3.69
CA GLN A 192 13.15 3.39 3.35
C GLN A 192 12.58 2.13 4.03
N THR A 193 12.04 2.26 5.24
CA THR A 193 11.52 1.14 6.04
C THR A 193 10.40 0.37 5.35
N PHE A 194 9.71 0.99 4.37
CA PHE A 194 8.74 0.33 3.52
C PHE A 194 9.33 -0.86 2.74
N PHE A 195 10.53 -0.69 2.19
CA PHE A 195 11.16 -1.71 1.34
C PHE A 195 11.79 -2.84 2.15
N ASP A 196 12.19 -2.56 3.40
CA ASP A 196 12.67 -3.57 4.34
C ASP A 196 11.56 -4.55 4.75
N MET A 197 10.30 -4.07 4.82
CA MET A 197 9.15 -4.90 5.20
C MET A 197 8.64 -5.80 4.08
N THR A 198 8.90 -5.44 2.81
CA THR A 198 8.41 -6.20 1.65
C THR A 198 9.47 -6.24 0.55
N PRO A 199 10.53 -7.07 0.71
CA PRO A 199 11.62 -7.16 -0.27
C PRO A 199 11.12 -7.59 -1.65
N ALA A 200 10.05 -8.39 -1.73
CA ALA A 200 9.43 -8.79 -2.98
C ALA A 200 8.90 -7.61 -3.81
N ILE A 201 8.34 -6.57 -3.15
CA ILE A 201 7.90 -5.35 -3.84
C ILE A 201 9.12 -4.59 -4.37
N PHE A 202 10.17 -4.47 -3.55
CA PHE A 202 11.39 -3.76 -3.94
C PHE A 202 12.08 -4.42 -5.14
N GLU A 203 12.24 -5.74 -5.08
CA GLU A 203 12.82 -6.55 -6.14
C GLU A 203 12.03 -6.38 -7.44
N PHE A 204 10.70 -6.50 -7.39
CA PHE A 204 9.84 -6.29 -8.56
C PHE A 204 9.93 -4.87 -9.16
N LEU A 205 10.05 -3.84 -8.31
CA LEU A 205 10.13 -2.45 -8.78
C LEU A 205 11.51 -2.09 -9.34
N THR A 206 12.55 -2.83 -8.94
CA THR A 206 13.94 -2.63 -9.38
C THR A 206 14.27 -3.48 -10.61
N ASP A 207 13.62 -4.64 -10.76
CA ASP A 207 13.76 -5.51 -11.92
C ASP A 207 12.94 -4.97 -13.11
N ASP A 208 13.62 -4.65 -14.21
CA ASP A 208 12.99 -4.10 -15.41
C ASP A 208 12.28 -5.17 -16.25
N ASP A 209 12.69 -6.43 -16.17
CA ASP A 209 12.26 -7.53 -17.03
C ASP A 209 11.07 -8.30 -16.45
N VAL A 210 10.86 -8.23 -15.13
CA VAL A 210 9.74 -8.93 -14.48
C VAL A 210 8.42 -8.20 -14.71
N THR A 211 7.49 -8.83 -15.42
CA THR A 211 6.09 -8.36 -15.51
C THR A 211 5.19 -9.26 -14.69
N ALA A 212 4.53 -8.70 -13.68
CA ALA A 212 3.57 -9.40 -12.84
C ALA A 212 2.31 -8.54 -12.70
N HIS A 213 1.17 -9.20 -12.48
CA HIS A 213 -0.12 -8.56 -12.21
C HIS A 213 -0.39 -8.38 -10.71
N SER A 214 0.37 -9.09 -9.88
CA SER A 214 0.39 -8.99 -8.43
C SER A 214 1.79 -9.33 -7.91
N VAL A 215 2.15 -8.81 -6.73
CA VAL A 215 3.46 -9.04 -6.10
C VAL A 215 3.27 -9.13 -4.59
N GLY A 216 3.79 -10.17 -3.95
CA GLY A 216 3.71 -10.34 -2.49
C GLY A 216 2.32 -10.70 -1.95
N VAL A 217 1.33 -10.82 -2.84
CA VAL A 217 -0.03 -11.25 -2.53
C VAL A 217 -0.33 -12.52 -3.32
N GLY A 218 -0.53 -13.62 -2.60
CA GLY A 218 -1.10 -14.88 -3.09
C GLY A 218 -2.47 -15.11 -2.48
#